data_AF-A0A1G2KXS0-F1
#
_entry.id   AF-A0A1G2KXS0-F1
#
_cell.length_a   1.000
_cell.length_b   1.000
_cell.length_c   1.000
_cell.angle_alpha   90.00
_cell.angle_beta   90.00
_cell.angle_gamma   90.00
#
_symmetry.space_group_name_H-M   'P 1'
#
loop_
_entity.id
_entity.type
_entity.pdbx_description
1 polymer ?
#
loop_
_entity_poly.entity_id
_entity_poly.type
_entity_poly.pdbx_seq_one_letter_code
_entity_poly.pdbx_strand_id
1 'polypeptide(L)'
;MIRAHRLGRGKELDLLFTRGRRFHSPFFQIAVRTRAASDAGPSRFVFVVPKSVDKRAVVRNRLRRRACEYIRRRITSMPRADIAITVKKGAAGATRADFYAGLQEILARI
;
A
#
# COMPACT_ATOMS: atom_id res chain seq x y z
N MET A 1 7.09 -5.56 9.46
CA MET A 1 7.50 -4.33 8.76
C MET A 1 8.27 -3.45 9.74
N ILE A 2 9.47 -2.99 9.39
CA ILE A 2 10.32 -2.16 10.26
C ILE A 2 9.72 -0.75 10.36
N ARG A 3 9.80 -0.10 11.53
CA ARG A 3 9.18 1.22 11.81
C ARG A 3 9.59 2.30 10.79
N ALA A 4 10.85 2.29 10.35
CA ALA A 4 11.40 3.27 9.39
C ALA A 4 10.66 3.30 8.04
N HIS A 5 10.07 2.18 7.63
CA HIS A 5 9.31 2.08 6.38
C HIS A 5 7.81 2.37 6.57
N ARG A 6 7.34 2.69 7.77
CA ARG A 6 5.90 2.88 8.02
C ARG A 6 5.55 4.36 7.88
N LEU A 7 4.63 4.68 6.97
CA LEU A 7 4.02 6.00 6.94
C LEU A 7 2.95 6.09 8.04
N GLY A 8 3.14 6.99 9.00
CA GLY A 8 2.21 7.22 10.10
C GLY A 8 0.98 8.02 9.68
N ARG A 9 -0.02 8.11 10.57
CA ARG A 9 -1.09 9.12 10.45
C ARG A 9 -0.48 10.50 10.72
N GLY A 10 -0.83 11.48 9.91
CA GLY A 10 -0.37 12.87 10.04
C GLY A 10 -0.35 13.59 8.70
N LYS A 11 0.19 14.82 8.71
CA LYS A 11 0.22 15.72 7.54
C LYS A 11 0.76 15.07 6.26
N GLU A 12 1.75 14.19 6.37
CA GLU A 12 2.33 13.51 5.21
C GLU A 12 1.36 12.55 4.53
N LEU A 13 0.54 11.85 5.31
CA LEU A 13 -0.50 10.96 4.80
C LEU A 13 -1.63 11.76 4.14
N ASP A 14 -2.02 12.88 4.73
CA ASP A 14 -3.04 13.75 4.17
C ASP A 14 -2.55 14.38 2.85
N LEU A 15 -1.30 14.83 2.82
CA LEU A 15 -0.66 15.31 1.60
C LEU A 15 -0.52 14.22 0.53
N LEU A 16 -0.23 12.98 0.93
CA LEU A 16 -0.19 11.85 0.00
C LEU A 16 -1.55 11.58 -0.61
N PHE A 17 -2.63 11.61 0.20
CA PHE A 17 -3.97 11.44 -0.34
C PHE A 17 -4.40 12.61 -1.20
N THR A 18 -4.08 13.86 -0.85
CA THR A 18 -4.53 15.06 -1.57
C THR A 18 -3.72 15.38 -2.83
N ARG A 19 -2.39 15.21 -2.79
CA ARG A 19 -1.46 15.61 -3.87
C ARG A 19 -0.73 14.44 -4.54
N GLY A 20 -0.85 13.22 -4.01
CA GLY A 20 -0.21 12.04 -4.60
C GLY A 20 -0.85 11.63 -5.92
N ARG A 21 -0.05 11.07 -6.84
CA ARG A 21 -0.55 10.40 -8.03
C ARG A 21 -1.32 9.16 -7.62
N ARG A 22 -2.52 8.97 -8.19
CA ARG A 22 -3.40 7.86 -7.84
C ARG A 22 -3.50 6.85 -8.97
N PHE A 23 -3.44 5.58 -8.60
CA PHE A 23 -3.66 4.44 -9.48
C PHE A 23 -4.78 3.57 -8.92
N HIS A 24 -5.60 3.03 -9.79
CA HIS A 24 -6.74 2.21 -9.43
C HIS A 24 -6.65 0.87 -10.16
N SER A 25 -6.92 -0.21 -9.43
CA SER A 25 -7.17 -1.55 -9.96
C SER A 25 -8.46 -2.11 -9.34
N PRO A 26 -8.97 -3.27 -9.80
CA PRO A 26 -10.14 -3.90 -9.20
C PRO A 26 -9.99 -4.20 -7.69
N PHE A 27 -8.77 -4.56 -7.27
CA PHE A 27 -8.48 -4.98 -5.89
C PHE A 27 -7.85 -3.89 -5.02
N PHE A 28 -7.17 -2.92 -5.64
CA PHE A 28 -6.39 -1.93 -4.90
C PHE A 28 -6.58 -0.52 -5.44
N GLN A 29 -6.31 0.45 -4.59
CA GLN A 29 -6.02 1.82 -4.98
C GLN A 29 -4.69 2.19 -4.35
N ILE A 30 -3.84 2.84 -5.13
CA ILE A 30 -2.57 3.36 -4.63
C ILE A 30 -2.54 4.87 -4.76
N ALA A 31 -2.08 5.56 -3.72
CA ALA A 31 -1.61 6.93 -3.81
C ALA A 31 -0.09 6.95 -3.60
N VAL A 32 0.63 7.60 -4.50
CA VAL A 32 2.10 7.70 -4.51
C VAL A 32 2.52 9.15 -4.51
N ARG A 33 3.51 9.47 -3.67
CA ARG A 33 4.23 10.73 -3.74
C ARG A 33 5.73 10.43 -3.74
N THR A 34 6.37 10.71 -4.87
CA THR A 34 7.83 10.64 -4.99
C THR A 34 8.46 11.68 -4.06
N ARG A 35 9.50 11.29 -3.34
CA ARG A 35 10.27 12.21 -2.50
C ARG A 35 11.50 12.70 -3.26
N ALA A 36 11.96 13.91 -2.96
CA ALA A 36 13.16 14.45 -3.58
C ALA A 36 14.38 13.58 -3.21
N ALA A 37 15.40 13.54 -4.07
CA ALA A 37 16.62 12.76 -3.82
C ALA A 37 17.36 13.20 -2.54
N SER A 38 17.17 14.46 -2.12
CA SER A 38 17.69 15.04 -0.87
C SER A 38 17.03 14.50 0.40
N ASP A 39 15.89 13.82 0.31
CA ASP A 39 15.31 13.09 1.44
C ASP A 39 16.09 11.78 1.66
N ALA A 40 16.88 11.75 2.73
CA ALA A 40 17.69 10.60 3.13
C ALA A 40 16.90 9.40 3.68
N GLY A 41 15.56 9.49 3.70
CA GLY A 41 14.69 8.46 4.28
C GLY A 41 14.38 7.29 3.33
N PRO A 42 14.12 6.09 3.86
CA PRO A 42 13.69 4.96 3.05
C PRO A 42 12.23 5.13 2.58
N SER A 43 11.80 4.35 1.60
CA SER A 43 10.40 4.34 1.13
C SER A 43 9.44 3.98 2.27
N ARG A 44 8.36 4.75 2.38
CA ARG A 44 7.38 4.61 3.46
C ARG A 44 6.03 4.14 2.91
N PHE A 45 5.43 3.17 3.60
CA PHE A 45 4.18 2.58 3.19
C PHE A 45 3.15 2.64 4.29
N VAL A 46 1.90 2.80 3.88
CA VAL A 46 0.73 2.55 4.72
C VAL A 46 -0.24 1.65 3.98
N PHE A 47 -0.77 0.67 4.70
CA PHE A 47 -1.82 -0.21 4.21
C PHE A 47 -3.13 0.15 4.89
N VAL A 48 -4.11 0.53 4.09
CA VAL A 48 -5.45 0.87 4.55
C VAL A 48 -6.39 -0.26 4.12
N VAL A 49 -7.03 -0.90 5.09
CA VAL A 49 -8.07 -1.91 4.83
C VAL A 49 -9.36 -1.42 5.50
N PRO A 50 -10.23 -0.71 4.75
CA PRO A 50 -11.47 -0.16 5.29
C PRO A 50 -12.42 -1.24 5.84
N LYS A 51 -13.31 -0.85 6.77
CA LYS A 51 -14.36 -1.74 7.29
C LYS A 51 -15.33 -2.21 6.21
N SER A 52 -15.48 -1.45 5.12
CA SER A 52 -16.31 -1.80 3.96
C SER A 52 -15.78 -2.98 3.14
N VAL A 53 -14.50 -3.34 3.30
CA VAL A 53 -13.89 -4.50 2.62
C VAL A 53 -14.41 -5.81 3.21
N ASP A 54 -14.39 -5.92 4.54
CA ASP A 54 -14.94 -7.05 5.29
C ASP A 54 -15.25 -6.59 6.72
N LYS A 55 -16.39 -6.98 7.29
CA LYS A 55 -16.78 -6.65 8.67
C LYS A 55 -15.84 -7.30 9.70
N ARG A 56 -15.27 -8.46 9.40
CA ARG A 56 -14.39 -9.24 10.29
C ARG A 56 -12.98 -8.66 10.33
N ALA A 57 -12.54 -8.26 11.51
CA ALA A 57 -11.19 -7.72 11.71
C ALA A 57 -10.08 -8.71 11.33
N VAL A 58 -10.31 -10.00 11.56
CA VAL A 58 -9.36 -11.07 11.23
C VAL A 58 -9.07 -11.12 9.72
N VAL A 59 -10.10 -10.98 8.88
CA VAL A 59 -9.94 -10.98 7.42
C VAL A 59 -9.14 -9.75 6.98
N ARG A 60 -9.51 -8.56 7.47
CA ARG A 60 -8.78 -7.32 7.14
C ARG A 60 -7.32 -7.36 7.58
N ASN A 61 -7.06 -7.85 8.79
CA ASN A 61 -5.71 -8.01 9.33
C ASN A 61 -4.88 -9.01 8.52
N ARG A 62 -5.51 -10.10 8.06
CA ARG A 62 -4.87 -11.08 7.17
C ARG A 62 -4.48 -10.45 5.83
N LEU A 63 -5.37 -9.69 5.19
CA LEU A 63 -5.08 -8.97 3.94
C LEU A 63 -3.92 -7.98 4.14
N ARG A 64 -3.96 -7.20 5.23
CA ARG A 64 -2.87 -6.28 5.59
C ARG A 64 -1.54 -7.01 5.77
N ARG A 65 -1.52 -8.11 6.53
CA ARG A 65 -0.30 -8.91 6.76
C ARG A 65 0.26 -9.47 5.46
N ARG A 66 -0.58 -10.01 4.57
CA ARG A 66 -0.16 -10.53 3.26
C ARG A 66 0.49 -9.45 2.39
N ALA A 67 -0.11 -8.27 2.33
CA ALA A 67 0.41 -7.16 1.54
C ALA A 67 1.71 -6.60 2.14
N CYS A 68 1.79 -6.48 3.48
CA CYS A 68 3.02 -6.10 4.17
C CYS A 68 4.18 -7.06 3.87
N GLU A 69 3.95 -8.37 3.92
CA GLU A 69 4.98 -9.37 3.60
C GLU A 69 5.42 -9.31 2.14
N TYR A 70 4.48 -9.07 1.21
CA TYR A 70 4.80 -8.91 -0.19
C TYR A 70 5.74 -7.73 -0.45
N ILE A 71 5.46 -6.57 0.16
CA ILE A 71 6.29 -5.37 0.01
C ILE A 71 7.61 -5.51 0.76
N ARG A 72 7.62 -6.12 1.95
CA ARG A 72 8.86 -6.32 2.71
C ARG A 72 9.94 -6.99 1.86
N ARG A 73 9.57 -7.94 1.01
CA ARG A 73 10.51 -8.67 0.12
C ARG A 73 11.02 -7.84 -1.07
N ARG A 74 10.37 -6.72 -1.40
CA ARG A 74 10.65 -5.88 -2.58
C ARG A 74 11.04 -4.45 -2.25
N ILE A 75 11.05 -4.09 -0.97
CA ILE A 75 11.21 -2.70 -0.53
C ILE A 75 12.59 -2.12 -0.89
N THR A 76 13.60 -2.97 -1.01
CA THR A 76 14.98 -2.58 -1.37
C THR A 76 15.12 -2.17 -2.83
N SER A 77 14.26 -2.68 -3.71
CA SER A 77 14.31 -2.38 -5.16
C SER A 77 13.32 -1.28 -5.57
N MET A 78 12.65 -0.64 -4.61
CA MET A 78 11.62 0.35 -4.89
C MET A 78 12.15 1.79 -4.85
N PRO A 79 11.60 2.70 -5.68
CA PRO A 79 11.96 4.11 -5.63
C PRO A 79 11.58 4.72 -4.29
N ARG A 80 12.30 5.79 -3.90
CA ARG A 80 12.06 6.54 -2.66
C ARG A 80 10.74 7.30 -2.77
N ALA A 81 9.70 6.76 -2.16
CA ALA A 81 8.36 7.32 -2.22
C ALA A 81 7.55 7.05 -0.94
N ASP A 82 6.56 7.91 -0.72
CA ASP A 82 5.47 7.66 0.20
C ASP A 82 4.32 6.99 -0.55
N ILE A 83 3.88 5.83 -0.07
CA ILE A 83 2.92 4.98 -0.78
C ILE A 83 1.80 4.55 0.16
N ALA A 84 0.57 4.87 -0.20
CA ALA A 84 -0.63 4.42 0.50
C ALA A 84 -1.37 3.42 -0.38
N ILE A 85 -1.53 2.20 0.13
CA ILE A 85 -2.24 1.13 -0.56
C ILE A 85 -3.54 0.86 0.17
N THR A 86 -4.64 1.21 -0.47
CA THR A 86 -5.98 0.97 0.01
C THR A 86 -6.54 -0.28 -0.65
N VAL A 87 -6.90 -1.25 0.18
CA VAL A 87 -7.54 -2.49 -0.28
C VAL A 87 -9.01 -2.23 -0.55
N LYS A 88 -9.51 -2.67 -1.70
CA LYS A 88 -10.92 -2.56 -2.09
C LYS A 88 -11.70 -3.83 -1.74
N LYS A 89 -13.04 -3.74 -1.77
CA LYS A 89 -13.94 -4.85 -1.45
C LYS A 89 -13.70 -6.10 -2.31
N GLY A 90 -13.34 -5.92 -3.60
CA GLY A 90 -13.02 -7.03 -4.51
C GLY A 90 -11.87 -7.93 -4.03
N ALA A 91 -10.94 -7.40 -3.22
CA ALA A 91 -9.81 -8.17 -2.71
C ALA A 91 -10.18 -9.14 -1.57
N ALA A 92 -11.36 -8.99 -0.95
CA ALA A 92 -11.76 -9.83 0.19
C ALA A 92 -12.10 -11.27 -0.23
N GLY A 93 -12.67 -11.43 -1.43
CA GLY A 93 -13.02 -12.72 -2.03
C GLY A 93 -11.97 -13.26 -3.00
N ALA A 94 -10.94 -12.48 -3.32
CA ALA A 94 -9.89 -12.89 -4.24
C ALA A 94 -9.09 -14.08 -3.69
N THR A 95 -8.68 -14.98 -4.59
CA THR A 95 -7.75 -16.05 -4.20
C THR A 95 -6.40 -15.45 -3.82
N ARG A 96 -5.55 -16.26 -3.18
CA ARG A 96 -4.18 -15.82 -2.84
C ARG A 96 -3.37 -15.47 -4.09
N ALA A 97 -3.57 -16.20 -5.20
CA ALA A 97 -2.89 -15.94 -6.46
C ALA A 97 -3.32 -14.58 -7.04
N ASP A 98 -4.64 -14.36 -7.17
CA ASP A 98 -5.20 -13.12 -7.73
C ASP A 98 -4.83 -11.89 -6.91
N PHE A 99 -4.80 -12.03 -5.57
CA PHE A 99 -4.40 -10.95 -4.68
C PHE A 99 -2.95 -10.51 -4.93
N TYR A 100 -2.03 -11.46 -5.11
CA TYR A 100 -0.62 -11.15 -5.37
C TYR A 100 -0.40 -10.66 -6.81
N ALA A 101 -1.11 -11.24 -7.78
CA ALA A 101 -1.08 -10.76 -9.16
C ALA A 101 -1.56 -9.29 -9.24
N GLY A 102 -2.67 -8.96 -8.58
CA GLY A 102 -3.19 -7.60 -8.54
C GLY A 102 -2.26 -6.62 -7.80
N LEU A 103 -1.53 -7.07 -6.76
CA LEU A 103 -0.50 -6.27 -6.10
C LEU A 103 0.68 -6.00 -7.04
N GLN A 104 1.15 -7.03 -7.76
CA GLN A 104 2.23 -6.91 -8.72
C GLN A 104 1.88 -5.93 -9.84
N GLU A 105 0.69 -6.08 -10.43
CA GLU A 105 0.22 -5.23 -11.52
C GLU A 105 0.18 -3.76 -11.11
N ILE A 106 -0.40 -3.45 -9.94
CA ILE A 106 -0.53 -2.05 -9.55
C ILE A 106 0.80 -1.44 -9.08
N LEU A 107 1.70 -2.24 -8.50
CA LEU A 107 3.04 -1.77 -8.13
C LEU A 107 3.93 -1.52 -9.35
N ALA A 108 3.71 -2.24 -10.45
CA ALA A 108 4.42 -2.00 -11.71
C ALA A 108 4.02 -0.67 -12.39
N ARG A 109 2.94 -0.03 -11.96
CA ARG A 109 2.49 1.27 -12.49
C ARG A 109 3.08 2.48 -11.75
N ILE A 110 3.87 2.25 -10.70
CA ILE A 110 4.49 3.26 -9.83
C ILE A 110 5.92 3.51 -10.27
#